data_AF-A0A194AGX1-F1
#
_entry.id   AF-A0A194AGX1-F1
#
_cell.length_a   1.000
_cell.length_b   1.000
_cell.length_c   1.000
_cell.angle_alpha   90.00
_cell.angle_beta   90.00
_cell.angle_gamma   90.00
#
_symmetry.space_group_name_H-M   'P 1'
#
loop_
_entity.id
_entity.type
_entity.pdbx_description
1 polymer ?
#
loop_
_entity_poly.entity_id
_entity_poly.type
_entity_poly.pdbx_seq_one_letter_code
_entity_poly.pdbx_strand_id
1 'polypeptide(L)'
;MARRATIFSKYDQADTLRIAGPYELAQRDPVHPWDPQRLKLLIRGYQRLDYHLGVLGPSETRAMSMLSDVQPDTWFQMDSHPRVHSLPTRRGLVLAVIFPALDTTKEPLPPSMSRELVTTLTSLRKNHPKALIVGISSWGRQHERRFVDQHEGLCDILLGSGPGSGLTSTLSTHARTLWTRAFTKGRTVNKMTIKEFPSPNSSFHWQTGRNIAVKLVVLDDKIQNNPAMEAILAPLDTPAAHGKTSSCGQ
;
A
#
# COMPACT_ATOMS: atom_id res chain seq x y z
N MET A 1 2.39 14.48 -0.17
CA MET A 1 3.53 13.79 0.48
C MET A 1 4.11 14.60 1.65
N ALA A 2 4.28 15.92 1.56
CA ALA A 2 4.83 16.73 2.67
C ALA A 2 4.09 16.56 4.01
N ARG A 3 2.75 16.64 4.03
CA ARG A 3 1.95 16.34 5.24
C ARG A 3 2.10 14.90 5.74
N ARG A 4 2.26 13.95 4.82
CA ARG A 4 2.48 12.53 5.15
C ARG A 4 3.79 12.36 5.90
N ALA A 5 4.86 13.04 5.47
CA ALA A 5 6.13 13.05 6.18
C ALA A 5 5.99 13.61 7.61
N THR A 6 5.24 14.70 7.80
CA THR A 6 4.93 15.25 9.13
C THR A 6 4.15 14.26 10.00
N ILE A 7 3.22 13.50 9.43
CA ILE A 7 2.48 12.47 10.16
C ILE A 7 3.38 11.29 10.52
N PHE A 8 4.26 10.87 9.62
CA PHE A 8 5.18 9.77 9.85
C PHE A 8 6.17 10.10 10.97
N SER A 9 6.73 11.32 11.00
CA SER A 9 7.63 11.74 12.08
C SER A 9 6.93 11.77 13.46
N LYS A 10 5.63 12.08 13.51
CA LYS A 10 4.84 12.02 14.76
C LYS A 10 4.63 10.61 15.29
N TYR A 11 4.69 9.60 14.42
CA TYR A 11 4.47 8.20 14.76
C TYR A 11 5.72 7.36 14.63
N ASP A 12 6.90 8.01 14.62
CA ASP A 12 8.16 7.31 14.48
C ASP A 12 8.53 6.63 15.81
N GLN A 13 8.04 5.41 15.98
CA GLN A 13 8.31 4.54 17.12
C GLN A 13 9.04 3.30 16.63
N ALA A 14 9.88 2.71 17.47
CA ALA A 14 10.77 1.60 17.11
C ALA A 14 10.08 0.34 16.53
N ASP A 15 8.76 0.21 16.68
CA ASP A 15 7.96 -0.92 16.17
C ASP A 15 6.92 -0.48 15.11
N THR A 16 7.12 0.65 14.44
CA THR A 16 6.19 1.15 13.41
C THR A 16 6.62 0.69 12.02
N LEU A 17 5.81 -0.15 11.39
CA LEU A 17 5.96 -0.50 9.98
C LEU A 17 5.21 0.48 9.08
N ARG A 18 5.89 0.95 8.03
CA ARG A 18 5.34 1.80 6.98
C ARG A 18 5.23 0.99 5.70
N ILE A 19 4.01 0.72 5.27
CA ILE A 19 3.72 -0.10 4.08
C ILE A 19 2.98 0.76 3.05
N ALA A 20 3.48 0.78 1.82
CA ALA A 20 2.85 1.42 0.67
C ALA A 20 2.17 0.35 -0.19
N GLY A 21 0.89 0.54 -0.49
CA GLY A 21 0.18 -0.31 -1.45
C GLY A 21 0.44 0.12 -2.90
N PRO A 22 -0.07 -0.65 -3.87
CA PRO A 22 -0.07 -0.31 -5.28
C PRO A 22 -0.72 1.06 -5.56
N TYR A 23 -0.30 1.70 -6.65
CA TYR A 23 -0.85 2.94 -7.23
C TYR A 23 -0.52 4.23 -6.46
N GLU A 24 0.55 4.24 -5.67
CA GLU A 24 1.05 5.43 -4.96
C GLU A 24 1.77 6.43 -5.89
N LEU A 25 2.44 5.95 -6.94
CA LEU A 25 3.07 6.73 -8.01
C LEU A 25 2.11 7.06 -9.14
N ALA A 26 0.97 6.38 -9.23
CA ALA A 26 -0.01 6.57 -10.29
C ALA A 26 -0.45 8.03 -10.42
N GLN A 27 -0.41 8.53 -11.66
CA GLN A 27 -0.89 9.88 -11.96
C GLN A 27 -2.41 9.97 -11.78
N ARG A 28 -2.90 11.19 -11.51
CA ARG A 28 -4.34 11.48 -11.39
C ARG A 28 -5.11 11.22 -12.68
N ASP A 29 -4.45 11.35 -13.82
CA ASP A 29 -5.01 11.15 -15.16
C ASP A 29 -4.21 10.04 -15.85
N PRO A 30 -4.81 8.86 -16.12
CA PRO A 30 -4.14 7.75 -16.79
C PRO A 30 -3.89 8.00 -18.28
N VAL A 31 -4.46 9.07 -18.87
CA VAL A 31 -4.29 9.42 -20.29
C VAL A 31 -2.99 10.19 -20.53
N HIS A 32 -2.47 10.88 -19.52
CA HIS A 32 -1.20 11.59 -19.67
C HIS A 32 0.00 10.62 -19.62
N PRO A 33 0.98 10.78 -20.52
CA PRO A 33 2.21 10.02 -20.45
C PRO A 33 2.94 10.29 -19.14
N TRP A 34 3.67 9.27 -18.67
CA TRP A 34 4.52 9.40 -17.50
C TRP A 34 5.58 10.48 -17.73
N ASP A 35 5.60 11.50 -16.89
CA ASP A 35 6.67 12.49 -16.86
C ASP A 35 7.86 11.91 -16.06
N PRO A 36 9.01 11.63 -16.71
CA PRO A 36 10.17 11.04 -16.03
C PRO A 36 10.76 11.94 -14.93
N GLN A 37 10.74 13.27 -15.09
CA GLN A 37 11.24 14.18 -14.07
C GLN A 37 10.33 14.15 -12.84
N ARG A 38 9.01 14.20 -13.07
CA ARG A 38 8.04 14.04 -12.00
C ARG A 38 8.21 12.72 -11.27
N LEU A 39 8.36 11.62 -12.00
CA LEU A 39 8.52 10.30 -11.42
C LEU A 39 9.81 10.20 -10.59
N LYS A 40 10.95 10.73 -11.06
CA LYS A 40 12.19 10.82 -10.27
C LYS A 40 12.00 11.57 -8.95
N LEU A 41 11.29 12.69 -8.96
CA LEU A 41 11.04 13.48 -7.74
C LEU A 41 10.10 12.77 -6.77
N LEU A 42 9.06 12.10 -7.28
CA LEU A 42 8.18 11.27 -6.46
C LEU A 42 8.96 10.13 -5.80
N ILE A 43 9.79 9.40 -6.55
CA ILE A 43 10.63 8.33 -6.04
C ILE A 43 11.52 8.83 -4.90
N ARG A 44 12.23 9.95 -5.09
CA ARG A 44 13.06 10.59 -4.04
C ARG A 44 12.23 10.93 -2.80
N GLY A 45 11.01 11.44 -3.00
CA GLY A 45 10.08 11.68 -1.89
C GLY A 45 9.70 10.39 -1.16
N TYR A 46 9.43 9.30 -1.87
CA TYR A 46 9.09 8.01 -1.24
C TYR A 46 10.29 7.37 -0.54
N GLN A 47 11.51 7.52 -1.07
CA GLN A 47 12.75 7.13 -0.38
C GLN A 47 12.87 7.84 0.97
N ARG A 48 12.57 9.14 1.01
CA ARG A 48 12.66 9.94 2.24
C ARG A 48 11.57 9.62 3.28
N LEU A 49 10.49 8.94 2.88
CA LEU A 49 9.42 8.50 3.80
C LEU A 49 9.75 7.19 4.53
N ASP A 50 10.88 6.54 4.20
CA ASP A 50 11.41 5.34 4.85
C ASP A 50 10.35 4.21 4.94
N TYR A 51 9.73 3.91 3.80
CA TYR A 51 8.82 2.76 3.71
C TYR A 51 9.61 1.46 3.89
N HIS A 52 9.10 0.60 4.76
CA HIS A 52 9.65 -0.72 5.02
C HIS A 52 9.30 -1.69 3.89
N LEU A 53 8.17 -1.45 3.24
CA LEU A 53 7.71 -2.19 2.07
C LEU A 53 6.85 -1.27 1.21
N GLY A 54 7.20 -1.15 -0.07
CA GLY A 54 6.36 -0.53 -1.10
C GLY A 54 5.99 -1.55 -2.17
N VAL A 55 4.80 -1.42 -2.74
CA VAL A 55 4.33 -2.32 -3.80
C VAL A 55 3.99 -1.48 -5.04
N LEU A 56 4.57 -1.85 -6.17
CA LEU A 56 4.31 -1.24 -7.48
C LEU A 56 3.22 -2.06 -8.19
N GLY A 57 2.13 -1.38 -8.53
CA GLY A 57 1.08 -1.93 -9.38
C GLY A 57 1.53 -2.02 -10.85
N PRO A 58 0.76 -2.71 -11.72
CA PRO A 58 1.17 -3.01 -13.09
C PRO A 58 1.50 -1.77 -13.96
N SER A 59 0.80 -0.66 -13.76
CA SER A 59 1.09 0.60 -14.48
C SER A 59 2.38 1.27 -14.00
N GLU A 60 2.66 1.19 -12.70
CA GLU A 60 3.85 1.79 -12.08
C GLU A 60 5.09 0.98 -12.41
N THR A 61 5.00 -0.36 -12.42
CA THR A 61 6.08 -1.25 -12.86
C THR A 61 6.58 -0.88 -14.26
N ARG A 62 5.66 -0.62 -15.20
CA ARG A 62 6.00 -0.18 -16.57
C ARG A 62 6.61 1.22 -16.62
N ALA A 63 6.24 2.11 -15.71
CA ALA A 63 6.83 3.45 -15.64
C ALA A 63 8.23 3.41 -15.02
N MET A 64 8.41 2.57 -13.99
CA MET A 64 9.68 2.41 -13.27
C MET A 64 10.77 1.76 -14.12
N SER A 65 10.42 0.93 -15.11
CA SER A 65 11.42 0.37 -16.04
C SER A 65 12.12 1.44 -16.88
N MET A 66 11.54 2.64 -17.01
CA MET A 66 12.18 3.79 -17.67
C MET A 66 13.22 4.49 -16.78
N LEU A 67 13.29 4.14 -15.49
CA LEU A 67 14.07 4.82 -14.45
C LEU A 67 14.76 3.80 -13.50
N SER A 68 15.35 2.74 -14.07
CA SER A 68 15.94 1.62 -13.30
C SER A 68 16.88 2.06 -12.16
N ASP A 69 17.61 3.17 -12.35
CA ASP A 69 18.71 3.56 -11.47
C ASP A 69 18.26 4.26 -10.17
N VAL A 70 16.95 4.45 -9.98
CA VAL A 70 16.40 5.20 -8.83
C VAL A 70 15.38 4.42 -8.00
N GLN A 71 15.04 3.17 -8.36
CA GLN A 71 14.07 2.39 -7.58
C GLN A 71 14.58 2.13 -6.15
N PRO A 72 13.77 2.35 -5.11
CA PRO A 72 14.19 2.02 -3.74
C PRO A 72 14.18 0.51 -3.51
N ASP A 73 15.17 -0.01 -2.78
CA ASP A 73 15.31 -1.46 -2.49
C ASP A 73 14.11 -2.07 -1.74
N THR A 74 13.33 -1.24 -1.05
CA THR A 74 12.15 -1.66 -0.30
C THR A 74 10.88 -1.72 -1.14
N TRP A 75 10.95 -1.43 -2.45
CA TRP A 75 9.81 -1.41 -3.36
C TRP A 75 9.84 -2.59 -4.33
N PHE A 76 8.74 -3.34 -4.37
CA PHE A 76 8.63 -4.58 -5.13
C PHE A 76 7.49 -4.52 -6.12
N GLN A 77 7.70 -5.12 -7.29
CA GLN A 77 6.69 -5.21 -8.34
C GLN A 77 5.73 -6.36 -8.04
N MET A 78 4.44 -6.16 -8.33
CA MET A 78 3.50 -7.27 -8.39
C MET A 78 3.75 -8.11 -9.65
N ASP A 79 3.74 -9.43 -9.50
CA ASP A 79 3.92 -10.40 -10.59
C ASP A 79 2.78 -11.43 -10.59
N SER A 80 2.89 -12.51 -11.36
CA SER A 80 1.86 -13.54 -11.44
C SER A 80 1.75 -14.43 -10.19
N HIS A 81 2.63 -14.29 -9.19
CA HIS A 81 2.75 -15.19 -8.05
C HIS A 81 2.68 -14.42 -6.72
N PRO A 82 2.28 -15.05 -5.60
CA PRO A 82 2.36 -14.40 -4.31
C PRO A 82 3.82 -14.26 -3.87
N ARG A 83 4.21 -13.08 -3.37
CA ARG A 83 5.54 -12.84 -2.79
C ARG A 83 5.44 -12.56 -1.29
N VAL A 84 6.36 -13.15 -0.51
CA VAL A 84 6.35 -13.05 0.95
C VAL A 84 7.59 -12.28 1.41
N HIS A 85 7.37 -11.25 2.24
CA HIS A 85 8.42 -10.45 2.86
C HIS A 85 8.32 -10.55 4.38
N SER A 86 9.44 -10.88 5.02
CA SER A 86 9.55 -10.90 6.47
C SER A 86 9.93 -9.52 6.99
N LEU A 87 9.08 -8.96 7.84
CA LEU A 87 9.29 -7.67 8.50
C LEU A 87 9.37 -7.92 10.02
N PRO A 88 10.58 -8.15 10.57
CA PRO A 88 10.75 -8.36 12.00
C PRO A 88 10.46 -7.07 12.78
N THR A 89 9.83 -7.21 13.95
CA THR A 89 9.59 -6.14 14.92
C THR A 89 10.02 -6.63 16.30
N ARG A 90 10.16 -5.74 17.29
CA ARG A 90 10.47 -6.16 18.67
C ARG A 90 9.32 -6.97 19.29
N ARG A 91 8.11 -6.83 18.76
CA ARG A 91 6.89 -7.53 19.21
C ARG A 91 6.67 -8.89 18.56
N GLY A 92 7.37 -9.19 17.47
CA GLY A 92 7.20 -10.42 16.71
C GLY A 92 7.41 -10.23 15.21
N LEU A 93 7.06 -11.26 14.45
CA LEU A 93 7.23 -11.29 13.00
C LEU A 93 5.97 -10.84 12.28
N VAL A 94 6.11 -9.89 11.35
CA VAL A 94 5.08 -9.58 10.36
C VAL A 94 5.47 -10.21 9.03
N LEU A 95 4.56 -10.98 8.44
CA LEU A 95 4.71 -11.58 7.12
C LEU A 95 3.82 -10.82 6.15
N ALA A 96 4.43 -9.92 5.37
CA ALA A 96 3.73 -9.19 4.33
C ALA A 96 3.67 -10.05 3.06
N VAL A 97 2.46 -10.31 2.57
CA VAL A 97 2.21 -11.12 1.37
C VAL A 97 1.66 -10.22 0.29
N ILE A 98 2.48 -9.94 -0.72
CA ILE A 98 2.06 -9.25 -1.93
C ILE A 98 1.26 -10.25 -2.75
N PHE A 99 0.01 -9.94 -3.04
CA PHE A 99 -0.86 -10.79 -3.85
C PHE A 99 -0.40 -10.72 -5.31
N PRO A 100 -0.71 -11.75 -6.11
CA PRO A 100 -0.49 -11.71 -7.55
C PRO A 100 -1.14 -10.49 -8.20
N ALA A 101 -0.49 -9.91 -9.21
CA ALA A 101 -1.08 -8.91 -10.08
C ALA A 101 -2.32 -9.49 -10.78
N LEU A 102 -3.44 -8.79 -10.66
CA LEU A 102 -4.68 -9.13 -11.36
C LEU A 102 -4.97 -8.09 -12.43
N ASP A 103 -5.26 -8.58 -13.64
CA ASP A 103 -5.93 -7.79 -14.65
C ASP A 103 -7.42 -7.69 -14.28
N THR A 104 -7.81 -6.62 -13.58
CA THR A 104 -9.18 -6.43 -13.08
C THR A 104 -10.21 -6.23 -14.19
N THR A 105 -9.79 -6.12 -15.45
CA THR A 105 -10.71 -6.10 -16.60
C THR A 105 -11.13 -7.51 -17.04
N LYS A 106 -10.41 -8.54 -16.57
CA LYS A 106 -10.66 -9.93 -16.88
C LYS A 106 -11.27 -10.61 -15.66
N GLU A 107 -12.59 -10.76 -15.68
CA GLU A 107 -13.34 -11.59 -14.73
C GLU A 107 -13.57 -12.98 -15.36
N PRO A 108 -13.51 -14.08 -14.58
CA PRO A 108 -13.21 -14.19 -13.15
C PRO A 108 -11.72 -14.25 -12.79
N LEU A 109 -11.40 -14.15 -11.49
CA LEU A 109 -10.04 -14.43 -10.96
C LEU A 109 -9.58 -15.83 -11.42
N PRO A 110 -8.38 -15.98 -12.01
CA PRO A 110 -7.90 -17.29 -12.44
C PRO A 110 -7.86 -18.29 -11.28
N PRO A 111 -8.48 -19.48 -11.41
CA PRO A 111 -8.53 -20.45 -10.31
C PRO A 111 -7.15 -20.91 -9.82
N SER A 112 -6.17 -20.99 -10.72
CA SER A 112 -4.78 -21.34 -10.38
C SER A 112 -4.13 -20.30 -9.47
N MET A 113 -4.29 -19.01 -9.80
CA MET A 113 -3.79 -17.88 -9.02
C MET A 113 -4.41 -17.86 -7.61
N SER A 114 -5.73 -18.07 -7.52
CA SER A 114 -6.43 -18.18 -6.24
C SER A 114 -5.90 -19.33 -5.40
N ARG A 115 -5.76 -20.51 -6.00
CA ARG A 115 -5.28 -21.73 -5.33
C ARG A 115 -3.86 -21.57 -4.82
N GLU A 116 -2.97 -20.98 -5.62
CA GLU A 116 -1.58 -20.73 -5.23
C GLU A 116 -1.50 -19.79 -4.04
N LEU A 117 -2.20 -18.64 -4.08
CA LEU A 117 -2.23 -17.70 -2.97
C LEU A 117 -2.77 -18.34 -1.68
N VAL A 118 -3.88 -19.06 -1.77
CA VAL A 118 -4.49 -19.77 -0.63
C VAL A 118 -3.52 -20.80 -0.05
N THR A 119 -2.83 -21.55 -0.91
CA THR A 119 -1.82 -22.54 -0.49
C THR A 119 -0.66 -21.87 0.24
N THR A 120 -0.15 -20.76 -0.29
CA THR A 120 0.92 -19.97 0.34
C THR A 120 0.48 -19.47 1.71
N LEU A 121 -0.67 -18.80 1.81
CA LEU A 121 -1.16 -18.26 3.09
C LEU A 121 -1.43 -19.35 4.13
N THR A 122 -2.02 -20.47 3.71
CA THR A 122 -2.25 -21.63 4.60
C THR A 122 -0.94 -22.18 5.14
N SER A 123 0.08 -22.30 4.27
CA SER A 123 1.42 -22.77 4.66
C SER A 123 2.10 -21.79 5.62
N LEU A 124 2.00 -20.49 5.36
CA LEU A 124 2.53 -19.47 6.28
C LEU A 124 1.84 -19.53 7.63
N ARG A 125 0.52 -19.67 7.68
CA ARG A 125 -0.22 -19.77 8.94
C ARG A 125 0.20 -21.00 9.75
N LYS A 126 0.39 -22.14 9.08
CA LYS A 126 0.86 -23.39 9.71
C LYS A 126 2.29 -23.27 10.24
N ASN A 127 3.20 -22.70 9.45
CA ASN A 127 4.62 -22.65 9.78
C ASN A 127 5.00 -21.49 10.72
N HIS A 128 4.19 -20.42 10.72
CA HIS A 128 4.42 -19.20 11.50
C HIS A 128 3.16 -18.82 12.28
N PRO A 129 2.67 -19.66 13.20
CA PRO A 129 1.35 -19.46 13.81
C PRO A 129 1.28 -18.27 14.79
N LYS A 130 2.42 -17.65 15.13
CA LYS A 130 2.53 -16.42 15.92
C LYS A 130 2.78 -15.16 15.07
N ALA A 131 2.96 -15.31 13.75
CA ALA A 131 3.22 -14.17 12.88
C ALA A 131 1.92 -13.45 12.51
N LEU A 132 2.00 -12.13 12.39
CA LEU A 132 0.93 -11.33 11.80
C LEU A 132 1.07 -11.39 10.28
N ILE A 133 0.11 -12.00 9.60
CA ILE A 133 0.09 -12.12 8.14
C ILE A 133 -0.71 -10.95 7.56
N VAL A 134 -0.04 -10.12 6.76
CA VAL A 134 -0.60 -8.93 6.12
C VAL A 134 -0.64 -9.12 4.61
N GLY A 135 -1.82 -9.29 4.03
CA GLY A 135 -2.01 -9.32 2.58
C GLY A 135 -1.99 -7.91 1.98
N ILE A 136 -1.37 -7.75 0.82
CA ILE A 136 -1.36 -6.50 0.05
C ILE A 136 -1.89 -6.79 -1.34
N SER A 137 -3.02 -6.19 -1.70
CA SER A 137 -3.77 -6.52 -2.91
C SER A 137 -4.05 -5.31 -3.78
N SER A 138 -4.05 -5.52 -5.09
CA SER A 138 -4.49 -4.56 -6.12
C SER A 138 -5.81 -4.97 -6.79
N TRP A 139 -6.47 -6.02 -6.30
CA TRP A 139 -7.57 -6.65 -7.02
C TRP A 139 -8.85 -5.83 -7.08
N GLY A 140 -8.92 -4.72 -6.34
CA GLY A 140 -10.11 -3.90 -6.30
C GLY A 140 -11.15 -4.45 -5.31
N ARG A 141 -12.10 -3.59 -4.94
CA ARG A 141 -12.99 -3.80 -3.80
C ARG A 141 -13.76 -5.13 -3.87
N GLN A 142 -14.27 -5.48 -5.05
CA GLN A 142 -15.16 -6.61 -5.24
C GLN A 142 -14.42 -7.94 -5.08
N HIS A 143 -13.26 -8.08 -5.72
CA HIS A 143 -12.43 -9.28 -5.61
C HIS A 143 -11.82 -9.43 -4.23
N GLU A 144 -11.35 -8.34 -3.62
CA GLU A 144 -10.86 -8.33 -2.24
C GLU A 144 -11.96 -8.77 -1.26
N ARG A 145 -13.19 -8.26 -1.42
CA ARG A 145 -14.31 -8.67 -0.59
C ARG A 145 -14.60 -10.17 -0.72
N ARG A 146 -14.71 -10.67 -1.95
CA ARG A 146 -14.92 -12.11 -2.23
C ARG A 146 -13.82 -12.95 -1.58
N PHE A 147 -12.57 -12.53 -1.70
CA PHE A 147 -11.44 -13.22 -1.08
C PHE A 147 -11.58 -13.28 0.45
N VAL A 148 -11.86 -12.14 1.11
CA VAL A 148 -12.05 -12.07 2.56
C VAL A 148 -13.22 -12.93 3.03
N ASP A 149 -14.34 -12.90 2.31
CA ASP A 149 -15.54 -13.68 2.67
C ASP A 149 -15.31 -15.20 2.52
N GLN A 150 -14.52 -15.63 1.53
CA GLN A 150 -14.24 -17.04 1.25
C GLN A 150 -13.06 -17.62 2.06
N HIS A 151 -12.06 -16.81 2.37
CA HIS A 151 -10.78 -17.25 2.93
C HIS A 151 -10.41 -16.52 4.22
N GLU A 152 -11.43 -16.20 5.02
CA GLU A 152 -11.28 -15.52 6.30
C GLU A 152 -10.23 -16.21 7.20
N GLY A 153 -9.33 -15.41 7.79
CA GLY A 153 -8.27 -15.85 8.71
C GLY A 153 -6.98 -16.32 8.04
N LEU A 154 -6.95 -16.47 6.71
CA LEU A 154 -5.69 -16.77 5.99
C LEU A 154 -4.71 -15.59 6.04
N CYS A 155 -5.21 -14.37 6.01
CA CYS A 155 -4.47 -13.18 6.40
C CYS A 155 -5.18 -12.51 7.58
N ASP A 156 -4.42 -11.96 8.52
CA ASP A 156 -4.99 -11.25 9.67
C ASP A 156 -5.43 -9.84 9.25
N ILE A 157 -4.68 -9.23 8.33
CA ILE A 157 -4.97 -7.91 7.78
C ILE A 157 -4.86 -7.99 6.25
N LEU A 158 -5.84 -7.42 5.54
CA LEU A 158 -5.78 -7.20 4.10
C LEU A 158 -5.73 -5.70 3.81
N LEU A 159 -4.65 -5.26 3.17
CA LEU A 159 -4.45 -3.90 2.64
C LEU A 159 -4.83 -3.90 1.16
N GLY A 160 -6.04 -3.42 0.86
CA GLY A 160 -6.59 -3.38 -0.48
C GLY A 160 -6.33 -2.06 -1.22
N SER A 161 -6.31 -2.14 -2.54
CA SER A 161 -6.11 -1.04 -3.48
C SER A 161 -6.75 -1.34 -4.84
N GLY A 162 -6.47 -0.55 -5.88
CA GLY A 162 -7.09 -0.71 -7.20
C GLY A 162 -8.55 -0.26 -7.26
N PRO A 163 -9.34 -0.73 -8.24
CA PRO A 163 -10.69 -0.23 -8.51
C PRO A 163 -11.64 -0.24 -7.30
N GLY A 164 -12.51 0.77 -7.22
CA GLY A 164 -13.52 0.93 -6.16
C GLY A 164 -13.11 1.86 -5.02
N SER A 165 -14.05 2.17 -4.12
CA SER A 165 -13.90 3.18 -3.07
C SER A 165 -12.92 2.80 -1.94
N GLY A 166 -12.31 3.81 -1.32
CA GLY A 166 -11.59 3.63 -0.05
C GLY A 166 -12.49 3.03 1.04
N LEU A 167 -11.85 2.45 2.05
CA LEU A 167 -12.51 1.75 3.16
C LEU A 167 -11.66 1.90 4.41
N THR A 168 -12.12 2.67 5.40
CA THR A 168 -11.37 2.86 6.66
C THR A 168 -10.99 1.52 7.28
N SER A 169 -11.99 0.68 7.54
CA SER A 169 -11.79 -0.71 7.92
C SER A 169 -13.12 -1.46 7.94
N THR A 170 -13.09 -2.76 7.66
CA THR A 170 -14.19 -3.69 7.89
C THR A 170 -13.62 -5.02 8.35
N LEU A 171 -14.29 -5.64 9.31
CA LEU A 171 -13.98 -6.99 9.76
C LEU A 171 -14.72 -8.00 8.89
N SER A 172 -14.09 -9.14 8.64
CA SER A 172 -14.75 -10.34 8.11
C SER A 172 -15.83 -10.85 9.08
N THR A 173 -16.66 -11.79 8.63
CA THR A 173 -17.84 -12.29 9.37
C THR A 173 -17.52 -12.75 10.79
N HIS A 174 -16.41 -13.47 10.99
CA HIS A 174 -15.95 -13.93 12.31
C HIS A 174 -14.81 -13.08 12.88
N ALA A 175 -14.61 -11.87 12.32
CA ALA A 175 -13.58 -10.91 12.69
C ALA A 175 -12.15 -11.46 12.69
N ARG A 176 -11.83 -12.48 11.90
CA ARG A 176 -10.45 -13.02 11.81
C ARG A 176 -9.57 -12.30 10.79
N THR A 177 -10.16 -11.47 9.93
CA THR A 177 -9.44 -10.63 8.98
C THR A 177 -9.94 -9.19 9.07
N LEU A 178 -9.02 -8.24 9.27
CA LEU A 178 -9.28 -6.82 9.11
C LEU A 178 -8.98 -6.41 7.67
N TRP A 179 -9.96 -5.90 6.95
CA TRP A 179 -9.78 -5.37 5.60
C TRP A 179 -9.84 -3.84 5.61
N THR A 180 -8.84 -3.19 5.03
CA THR A 180 -8.78 -1.73 4.88
C THR A 180 -8.31 -1.36 3.47
N ARG A 181 -8.76 -0.21 2.98
CA ARG A 181 -8.34 0.36 1.69
C ARG A 181 -8.07 1.83 1.88
N ALA A 182 -6.88 2.30 1.48
CA ALA A 182 -6.58 3.72 1.53
C ALA A 182 -7.55 4.50 0.63
N PHE A 183 -7.96 5.70 1.05
CA PHE A 183 -8.75 6.57 0.18
C PHE A 183 -7.86 7.15 -0.92
N THR A 184 -8.47 7.36 -2.08
CA THR A 184 -7.76 7.82 -3.28
C THR A 184 -7.14 9.21 -3.09
N LYS A 185 -6.16 9.50 -3.96
CA LYS A 185 -5.47 10.81 -4.06
C LYS A 185 -4.54 11.13 -2.89
N GLY A 186 -4.10 10.12 -2.13
CA GLY A 186 -3.11 10.30 -1.05
C GLY A 186 -3.56 11.26 0.06
N ARG A 187 -4.86 11.51 0.19
CA ARG A 187 -5.43 12.45 1.18
C ARG A 187 -5.48 11.88 2.58
N THR A 188 -5.18 10.60 2.74
CA THR A 188 -5.30 9.90 4.01
C THR A 188 -4.16 8.94 4.24
N VAL A 189 -3.85 8.70 5.51
CA VAL A 189 -2.98 7.60 5.97
C VAL A 189 -3.80 6.71 6.88
N ASN A 190 -3.82 5.41 6.58
CA ASN A 190 -4.38 4.41 7.50
C ASN A 190 -3.34 4.13 8.59
N LYS A 191 -3.67 4.44 9.84
CA LYS A 191 -2.89 4.04 11.01
C LYS A 191 -3.59 2.87 11.69
N MET A 192 -2.87 1.78 11.88
CA MET A 192 -3.33 0.64 12.67
C MET A 192 -2.42 0.46 13.86
N THR A 193 -3.00 0.30 15.04
CA THR A 193 -2.28 -0.04 16.28
C THR A 193 -2.64 -1.47 16.63
N ILE A 194 -1.65 -2.36 16.52
CA ILE A 194 -1.79 -3.78 16.84
C ILE A 194 -1.28 -3.98 18.28
N LYS A 195 -2.20 -4.26 19.19
CA LYS A 195 -1.87 -4.41 20.62
C LYS A 195 -1.46 -5.84 20.95
N GLU A 196 -1.98 -6.80 20.20
CA GLU A 196 -1.73 -8.24 20.37
C GLU A 196 -1.61 -8.92 18.99
N PHE A 197 -0.65 -9.82 18.85
CA PHE A 197 -0.49 -10.62 17.64
C PHE A 197 -1.40 -11.86 17.71
N PRO A 198 -1.79 -12.43 16.55
CA PRO A 198 -2.51 -13.70 16.51
C PRO A 198 -1.75 -14.80 17.27
N SER A 199 -2.48 -15.65 17.98
CA SER A 199 -1.92 -16.75 18.77
C SER A 199 -2.33 -18.12 18.19
N PRO A 200 -1.42 -19.11 18.14
CA PRO A 200 -1.65 -20.44 17.55
C PRO A 200 -2.84 -21.20 18.13
N ASN A 201 -3.15 -20.97 19.41
CA ASN A 201 -4.10 -21.77 20.19
C ASN A 201 -5.41 -21.03 20.48
N SER A 202 -5.61 -19.83 19.90
CA SER A 202 -6.77 -19.02 20.23
C SER A 202 -7.83 -19.04 19.13
N SER A 203 -9.07 -18.92 19.56
CA SER A 203 -10.20 -18.36 18.83
C SER A 203 -9.95 -16.88 18.50
N PHE A 204 -8.77 -16.55 17.96
CA PHE A 204 -8.35 -15.18 17.71
C PHE A 204 -9.36 -14.49 16.81
N HIS A 205 -9.85 -13.35 17.27
CA HIS A 205 -10.69 -12.47 16.52
C HIS A 205 -10.33 -11.04 16.89
N TRP A 206 -10.33 -10.19 15.89
CA TRP A 206 -10.12 -8.77 16.07
C TRP A 206 -11.28 -8.16 16.85
N GLN A 207 -10.93 -7.36 17.84
CA GLN A 207 -11.82 -6.60 18.68
C GLN A 207 -11.33 -5.15 18.72
N THR A 208 -12.04 -4.28 18.01
CA THR A 208 -11.74 -2.85 17.96
C THR A 208 -11.68 -2.26 19.38
N GLY A 209 -10.64 -1.49 19.67
CA GLY A 209 -10.38 -0.91 20.98
C GLY A 209 -9.63 -1.85 21.93
N ARG A 210 -9.77 -3.17 21.79
CA ARG A 210 -9.07 -4.15 22.65
C ARG A 210 -7.73 -4.59 22.08
N ASN A 211 -7.71 -5.35 20.99
CA ASN A 211 -6.48 -5.88 20.39
C ASN A 211 -6.06 -5.14 19.11
N ILE A 212 -6.97 -4.37 18.52
CA ILE A 212 -6.68 -3.52 17.36
C ILE A 212 -7.36 -2.16 17.46
N ALA A 213 -6.70 -1.12 16.96
CA ALA A 213 -7.32 0.18 16.73
C ALA A 213 -6.93 0.70 15.35
N VAL A 214 -7.92 1.10 14.56
CA VAL A 214 -7.73 1.66 13.21
C VAL A 214 -8.14 3.12 13.22
N LYS A 215 -7.30 3.98 12.64
CA LYS A 215 -7.57 5.40 12.47
C LYS A 215 -7.23 5.83 11.06
N LEU A 216 -8.19 6.48 10.40
CA LEU A 216 -7.96 7.21 9.17
C LEU A 216 -7.44 8.62 9.52
N VAL A 217 -6.19 8.91 9.20
CA VAL A 217 -5.61 10.24 9.38
C VAL A 217 -5.79 11.02 8.09
N VAL A 218 -6.67 12.02 8.11
CA VAL A 218 -6.85 12.95 6.98
C VAL A 218 -5.68 13.92 6.93
N LEU A 219 -5.08 14.09 5.74
CA LEU A 219 -3.96 14.99 5.47
C LEU A 219 -4.47 16.36 5.00
N ASP A 220 -5.17 17.06 5.88
CA ASP A 220 -5.74 18.39 5.63
C ASP A 220 -4.78 19.54 5.97
N ASP A 221 -5.23 20.78 5.79
CA ASP A 221 -4.41 21.98 5.99
C ASP A 221 -4.07 22.25 7.46
N LYS A 222 -4.63 21.48 8.41
CA LYS A 222 -4.26 21.56 9.83
C LYS A 222 -2.92 20.87 10.09
N ILE A 223 -2.44 20.05 9.16
CA ILE A 223 -1.12 19.42 9.24
C ILE A 223 -0.14 20.26 8.42
N GLN A 224 0.82 20.85 9.12
CA GLN A 224 1.93 21.56 8.48
C GLN A 224 2.72 20.64 7.56
N ASN A 225 3.12 21.18 6.42
CA ASN A 225 3.99 20.48 5.49
C ASN A 225 5.39 20.31 6.10
N ASN A 226 6.01 19.16 5.85
CA ASN A 226 7.40 18.94 6.21
C ASN A 226 8.32 19.72 5.24
N PRO A 227 9.14 20.68 5.72
CA PRO A 227 9.93 21.55 4.83
C PRO A 227 10.94 20.79 3.96
N ALA A 228 11.56 19.74 4.50
CA ALA A 228 12.52 18.94 3.74
C ALA A 228 11.84 18.16 2.60
N MET A 229 10.62 17.67 2.83
CA MET A 229 9.82 17.04 1.79
C MET A 229 9.30 18.07 0.76
N GLU A 230 8.94 19.27 1.18
CA GLU A 230 8.59 20.35 0.25
C GLU A 230 9.75 20.70 -0.66
N ALA A 231 10.97 20.84 -0.14
CA ALA A 231 12.15 21.14 -0.94
C ALA A 231 12.39 20.10 -2.04
N ILE A 232 12.12 18.80 -1.77
CA ILE A 232 12.22 17.73 -2.77
C ILE A 232 11.15 17.91 -3.86
N LEU A 233 9.95 18.35 -3.51
CA LEU A 233 8.79 18.38 -4.39
C LEU A 233 8.55 19.73 -5.06
N ALA A 234 9.21 20.81 -4.61
CA ALA A 234 9.04 22.17 -5.11
C ALA A 234 9.11 22.30 -6.65
N PRO A 235 9.98 21.54 -7.37
CA PRO A 235 9.99 21.59 -8.83
C PRO A 235 8.69 21.11 -9.50
N LEU A 236 7.84 20.34 -8.79
CA LEU A 236 6.54 19.88 -9.29
C LEU A 236 5.44 20.93 -9.21
N ASP A 237 5.59 21.92 -8.31
CA ASP A 237 4.59 22.97 -8.05
C ASP A 237 4.81 24.19 -8.96
N THR A 238 5.92 24.21 -9.70
CA THR A 238 6.18 25.23 -10.71
C THR A 238 5.42 24.85 -11.99
N PRO A 239 4.48 25.67 -12.48
CA PRO A 239 3.85 25.39 -13.77
C PRO A 239 4.95 25.30 -14.82
N ALA A 240 5.01 24.17 -15.53
CA ALA A 240 5.89 24.00 -16.67
C ALA A 240 5.70 25.23 -17.56
N ALA A 241 6.77 26.01 -17.78
CA ALA A 241 6.73 27.15 -18.65
C ALA A 241 6.26 26.65 -20.02
N HIS A 242 4.98 26.87 -20.34
CA HIS A 242 4.48 26.70 -21.68
C HIS A 242 5.36 27.59 -22.55
N GLY A 243 6.06 26.95 -23.49
CA GLY A 243 6.85 27.65 -24.50
C GLY A 243 5.96 28.72 -25.12
N LYS A 244 6.26 29.98 -24.80
CA LYS A 244 5.78 31.10 -25.59
C LYS A 244 6.46 30.97 -26.93
N THR A 245 5.80 30.32 -27.89
CA THR A 245 6.07 30.59 -29.29
C THR A 245 5.58 32.00 -29.56
N SER A 246 6.48 32.96 -29.37
CA SER A 246 6.38 34.29 -29.93
C SER A 246 6.47 34.15 -31.46
N SER A 247 5.35 33.92 -32.15
CA SER A 247 5.27 34.25 -33.57
C SER A 247 4.96 35.74 -33.66
N CYS A 248 6.04 36.52 -33.72
CA CYS A 248 6.03 37.88 -34.21
C CYS A 248 5.41 37.86 -35.61
N GLY A 249 4.39 38.69 -35.83
CA GLY A 249 3.84 38.90 -37.16
C GLY A 249 4.87 39.56 -38.07
N GLN A 250 4.88 39.13 -39.33
CA GLN A 250 5.05 39.93 -40.54
C GLN A 250 4.28 39.23 -41.66
#